data_AF-A0A0L6JKQ9-F1
#
_entry.id   AF-A0A0L6JKQ9-F1
#
_cell.length_a   1.000
_cell.length_b   1.000
_cell.length_c   1.000
_cell.angle_alpha   90.00
_cell.angle_beta   90.00
_cell.angle_gamma   90.00
#
_symmetry.space_group_name_H-M   'P 1'
#
loop_
_entity.id
_entity.type
_entity.pdbx_description
1 polymer ?
#
loop_
_entity_poly.entity_id
_entity_poly.type
_entity_poly.pdbx_seq_one_letter_code
_entity_poly.pdbx_strand_id
1 'polypeptide(L)' 'MNETLVERTNKYIRECGIKARFICETLNIDEPYFCRWRKGQKKYILKDAQYKALSEFLESKGY' A
#
# COMPACT_ATOMS: atom_id res chain seq x y z
N MET A 1 4.21 -10.58 16.16
CA MET A 1 3.08 -9.70 15.82
C MET A 1 3.03 -9.64 14.31
N ASN A 2 1.92 -10.06 13.68
CA ASN A 2 1.80 -9.95 12.22
C ASN A 2 1.58 -8.47 11.88
N GLU A 3 2.59 -7.80 11.33
CA GLU A 3 2.45 -6.45 10.78
C GLU A 3 1.37 -6.45 9.69
N THR A 4 0.47 -5.48 9.76
CA THR A 4 -0.58 -5.27 8.77
C THR A 4 0.01 -4.74 7.46
N LEU A 5 -0.66 -5.00 6.33
CA LEU A 5 -0.22 -4.47 5.03
C LEU A 5 -0.11 -2.95 5.01
N VAL A 6 -0.96 -2.26 5.80
CA VAL A 6 -0.93 -0.80 5.97
C VAL A 6 0.37 -0.36 6.66
N GLU A 7 0.82 -1.08 7.70
CA GLU A 7 2.07 -0.78 8.40
C GLU A 7 3.27 -0.99 7.49
N ARG A 8 3.35 -2.13 6.79
CA ARG A 8 4.40 -2.41 5.79
C ARG A 8 4.47 -1.32 4.71
N THR A 9 3.31 -0.92 4.19
CA THR A 9 3.19 0.16 3.20
C THR A 9 3.72 1.50 3.75
N ASN A 10 3.30 1.87 4.95
CA ASN A 10 3.72 3.13 5.58
C ASN A 10 5.22 3.12 5.89
N LYS A 11 5.77 1.98 6.32
CA LYS A 11 7.19 1.79 6.58
C LYS A 11 8.00 1.96 5.29
N TYR A 12 7.62 1.30 4.21
CA TYR A 12 8.27 1.44 2.91
C TYR A 12 8.28 2.89 2.41
N ILE A 13 7.13 3.58 2.47
CA ILE A 13 7.03 5.00 2.10
C ILE A 13 7.99 5.88 2.93
N ARG A 14 8.05 5.64 4.25
CA ARG A 14 8.88 6.43 5.16
C ARG A 14 10.37 6.16 4.96
N GLU A 15 10.77 4.90 4.86
CA GLU A 15 12.17 4.48 4.78
C GLU A 15 12.78 4.75 3.40
N CYS A 16 12.02 4.57 2.32
CA CYS A 16 12.51 4.85 0.97
C CYS A 16 12.29 6.30 0.53
N GLY A 17 11.60 7.13 1.32
CA GLY A 17 11.33 8.53 0.99
C GLY A 17 10.50 8.73 -0.28
N ILE A 18 9.71 7.73 -0.68
CA ILE A 18 8.91 7.76 -1.90
C ILE A 18 7.51 8.36 -1.65
N LYS A 19 6.85 8.81 -2.72
CA LYS A 19 5.46 9.26 -2.65
C LYS A 19 4.50 8.08 -2.83
N ALA A 20 3.34 8.12 -2.16
CA ALA A 20 2.28 7.12 -2.34
C ALA A 20 1.87 6.96 -3.82
N ARG A 21 1.86 8.05 -4.58
CA ARG A 21 1.66 8.07 -6.04
C ARG A 21 2.51 7.06 -6.80
N PHE A 22 3.76 6.84 -6.41
CA PHE A 22 4.65 5.90 -7.08
C PHE A 22 4.14 4.45 -7.01
N ILE A 23 3.67 4.04 -5.82
CA ILE A 23 3.06 2.72 -5.61
C ILE A 23 1.75 2.63 -6.40
N CYS A 24 0.96 3.70 -6.39
CA CYS A 24 -0.32 3.79 -7.09
C CYS A 24 -0.16 3.64 -8.61
N GLU A 25 0.82 4.32 -9.21
CA GLU A 25 1.16 4.22 -10.63
C GLU A 25 1.67 2.82 -10.99
N THR A 26 2.52 2.24 -10.14
CA THR A 26 3.07 0.89 -10.35
C THR A 26 2.00 -0.19 -10.33
N LEU A 27 1.04 -0.08 -9.40
CA LEU A 27 -0.01 -1.08 -9.19
C LEU A 27 -1.32 -0.75 -9.90
N ASN A 28 -1.37 0.34 -10.67
CA ASN A 28 -2.57 0.87 -11.31
C ASN A 28 -3.74 1.02 -10.31
N ILE A 29 -3.47 1.66 -9.16
CA ILE A 29 -4.44 1.95 -8.11
C ILE A 29 -4.70 3.46 -8.10
N ASP A 30 -5.97 3.87 -7.95
CA ASP A 30 -6.31 5.28 -7.76
C ASP A 30 -5.69 5.84 -6.46
N GLU A 31 -4.93 6.93 -6.57
CA GLU A 31 -4.17 7.50 -5.44
C GLU A 31 -5.08 8.02 -4.31
N PRO A 32 -6.17 8.78 -4.57
CA PRO A 32 -7.14 9.14 -3.55
C PRO A 32 -7.72 7.94 -2.80
N TYR A 33 -8.11 6.89 -3.52
CA TYR A 33 -8.63 5.65 -2.95
C TYR A 33 -7.58 4.95 -2.07
N PHE A 34 -6.35 4.77 -2.56
CA PHE A 34 -5.24 4.18 -1.82
C PHE A 34 -4.91 4.96 -0.55
N CYS A 35 -4.86 6.29 -0.64
CA CYS A 35 -4.59 7.16 0.50
C CYS A 35 -5.68 7.06 1.59
N ARG A 36 -6.94 6.91 1.21
CA ARG A 36 -8.06 6.73 2.17
C ARG A 36 -8.01 5.35 2.85
N TRP A 37 -7.69 4.30 2.10
CA TRP A 37 -7.45 2.96 2.66
C TRP A 37 -6.30 2.98 3.68
N ARG A 38 -5.16 3.58 3.32
CA ARG A 38 -3.97 3.69 4.19
C ARG A 38 -4.23 4.47 5.50
N LYS A 39 -5.20 5.37 5.48
CA LYS A 39 -5.68 6.12 6.67
C LYS A 39 -6.71 5.35 7.50
N GLY A 40 -7.05 4.11 7.14
CA GLY A 40 -7.99 3.26 7.87
C GLY A 40 -9.46 3.63 7.69
N GLN A 41 -9.83 4.34 6.60
CA GLN A 41 -11.23 4.65 6.35
C GLN A 41 -12.01 3.38 5.97
N LYS A 42 -12.94 2.94 6.83
CA LYS A 42 -13.68 1.66 6.71
C LYS A 42 -14.39 1.41 5.37
N LYS A 43 -14.70 2.45 4.60
CA LYS A 43 -15.34 2.34 3.26
C LYS A 43 -14.36 2.01 2.13
N TYR A 44 -13.06 2.11 2.40
CA TYR A 44 -12.00 1.97 1.42
C TYR A 44 -11.20 0.73 1.78
N ILE A 45 -11.56 -0.39 1.18
CA ILE A 45 -10.91 -1.70 1.36
C ILE A 45 -10.37 -2.11 0.00
N LEU A 46 -9.05 -2.31 -0.10
CA LEU A 46 -8.43 -2.83 -1.32
C LEU A 46 -9.11 -4.14 -1.72
N LYS A 47 -9.39 -4.29 -3.01
CA LYS A 47 -9.86 -5.58 -3.55
C LYS A 47 -8.76 -6.63 -3.40
N ASP A 48 -9.13 -7.90 -3.34
CA ASP A 48 -8.17 -9.02 -3.17
C ASP A 48 -7.01 -8.97 -4.17
N ALA A 49 -7.29 -8.66 -5.44
CA ALA A 49 -6.25 -8.51 -6.47
C ALA A 49 -5.27 -7.37 -6.16
N GLN A 50 -5.77 -6.21 -5.69
CA GLN A 50 -4.95 -5.06 -5.31
C GLN A 50 -4.17 -5.33 -4.02
N TYR A 51 -4.80 -6.03 -3.07
CA TYR A 51 -4.16 -6.44 -1.83
C TYR A 51 -3.00 -7.40 -2.11
N LYS A 52 -3.22 -8.41 -2.95
CA LYS A 52 -2.20 -9.38 -3.37
C LYS A 52 -1.06 -8.67 -4.11
N ALA A 53 -1.37 -7.84 -5.09
CA ALA A 53 -0.37 -7.09 -5.86
C ALA A 53 0.47 -6.15 -4.97
N LEU A 54 -0.15 -5.48 -3.99
CA LEU A 54 0.56 -4.64 -3.03
C LEU A 54 1.44 -5.46 -2.09
N SER A 55 0.96 -6.61 -1.61
CA SER A 55 1.74 -7.51 -0.76
C SER A 55 2.96 -8.05 -1.49
N GLU A 56 2.80 -8.54 -2.72
CA GLU A 56 3.90 -9.05 -3.56
C GLU A 56 4.90 -7.94 -3.90
N PHE A 57 4.39 -6.73 -4.19
CA PHE A 57 5.24 -5.57 -4.44
C PHE A 57 6.10 -5.23 -3.23
N LEU A 58 5.52 -5.15 -2.03
CA LEU A 58 6.27 -4.84 -0.80
C LEU A 58 7.27 -5.95 -0.48
N GLU A 59 6.88 -7.22 -0.63
CA GLU A 59 7.75 -8.38 -0.42
C GLU A 59 8.96 -8.35 -1.36
N SER A 60 8.76 -7.97 -2.64
CA SER A 60 9.86 -7.79 -3.60
C SER A 60 10.85 -6.68 -3.22
N LYS A 61 10.45 -5.78 -2.31
CA LYS A 61 11.30 -4.71 -1.75
C LYS A 61 11.87 -5.05 -0.37
N GLY A 62 11.54 -6.21 0.19
CA GLY A 62 11.96 -6.64 1.53
C GLY A 62 11.11 -6.05 2.66
N TYR A 63 9.90 -5.58 2.35
CA TYR A 63 8.94 -5.01 3.31
C TYR A 63 7.77 -5.93 3.52
#